data_AF-A0A918XWE8-F1
#
_entry.id   AF-A0A918XWE8-F1
#
_cell.length_a   1.000
_cell.length_b   1.000
_cell.length_c   1.000
_cell.angle_alpha   90.00
_cell.angle_beta   90.00
_cell.angle_gamma   90.00
#
_symmetry.space_group_name_H-M   'P 1'
#
loop_
_entity.id
_entity.type
_entity.pdbx_description
1 polymer ?
#
loop_
_entity_poly.entity_id
_entity_poly.type
_entity_poly.pdbx_seq_one_letter_code
_entity_poly.pdbx_strand_id
1 'polypeptide(L)'
;MTETAKRGRPDIDLLGRPRYRPVPDPSVTLVSPVLQRLYAYWRSKAAVRPPRRADLDPLEIGPDIHNVTLLDVRHEPLRFRWRLLGGELVEAIGRNMTGRRFEDVYAHPILADVMRVFSRAALTGLPVRHVGTARFAERSYLRYESLHCPLFDGAGRVVMLFGGLHFEPLASFE
;
A
#
# COMPACT_ATOMS: atom_id res chain seq x y z
N MET A 1 13.08 -1.36 -32.88
CA MET A 1 11.62 -1.14 -32.78
C MET A 1 11.27 -1.06 -31.31
N THR A 2 11.07 0.15 -30.81
CA THR A 2 10.94 0.43 -29.37
C THR A 2 9.47 0.35 -28.99
N GLU A 3 9.07 -0.77 -28.39
CA GLU A 3 7.71 -0.97 -27.92
C GLU A 3 7.48 -0.08 -26.69
N THR A 4 6.74 1.01 -26.91
CA THR A 4 6.38 1.97 -25.88
C THR A 4 5.32 1.32 -25.00
N ALA A 5 5.73 0.79 -23.85
CA ALA A 5 4.81 0.30 -22.82
C ALA A 5 3.74 1.36 -22.54
N LYS A 6 2.51 1.10 -23.00
CA LYS A 6 1.36 2.00 -22.82
C LYS A 6 1.18 2.27 -21.32
N ARG A 7 1.52 3.48 -20.88
CA ARG A 7 1.27 4.01 -19.54
C ARG A 7 -0.24 4.23 -19.32
N GLY A 8 -1.01 3.15 -19.20
CA GLY A 8 -2.43 3.20 -18.85
C GLY A 8 -2.65 3.43 -17.35
N ARG A 9 -3.71 4.16 -16.98
CA ARG A 9 -4.30 4.13 -15.63
C ARG A 9 -4.77 2.68 -15.32
N PRO A 10 -4.85 2.26 -14.05
CA PRO A 10 -5.26 0.90 -13.73
C PRO A 10 -6.68 0.72 -14.24
N ASP A 11 -6.92 -0.35 -14.96
CA ASP A 11 -8.27 -0.80 -15.29
C ASP A 11 -8.89 -1.46 -14.03
N ILE A 12 -9.10 -0.64 -12.99
CA ILE A 12 -9.97 -1.03 -11.88
C ILE A 12 -11.39 -0.87 -12.42
N ASP A 13 -12.05 -1.99 -12.69
CA ASP A 13 -13.44 -1.98 -13.15
C ASP A 13 -14.34 -1.27 -12.11
N LEU A 14 -15.01 -0.23 -12.59
CA LEU A 14 -15.88 0.68 -11.83
C LEU A 14 -17.37 0.32 -11.95
N LEU A 15 -17.74 -0.66 -12.79
CA LEU A 15 -19.13 -0.86 -13.24
C LEU A 15 -19.85 -2.06 -12.61
N GLY A 16 -19.23 -2.81 -11.69
CA GLY A 16 -19.88 -3.86 -10.90
C GLY A 16 -19.66 -3.70 -9.40
N ARG A 17 -20.72 -3.70 -8.59
CA ARG A 17 -20.66 -3.53 -7.11
C ARG A 17 -19.74 -4.58 -6.41
N PRO A 18 -19.20 -4.30 -5.20
CA PRO A 18 -19.07 -3.02 -4.53
C PRO A 18 -17.76 -2.33 -4.96
N ARG A 19 -17.86 -1.01 -5.08
CA ARG A 19 -16.77 -0.08 -5.39
C ARG A 19 -15.49 -0.45 -4.64
N TYR A 20 -14.33 -0.31 -5.27
CA TYR A 20 -13.05 -0.21 -4.56
C TYR A 20 -13.17 0.90 -3.50
N ARG A 21 -13.50 0.52 -2.27
CA ARG A 21 -13.80 1.43 -1.17
C ARG A 21 -13.09 0.87 0.06
N PRO A 22 -11.74 0.98 0.11
CA PRO A 22 -11.01 0.53 1.27
C PRO A 22 -11.54 1.23 2.51
N VAL A 23 -11.82 0.43 3.55
CA VAL A 23 -12.27 0.94 4.84
C VAL A 23 -11.05 0.99 5.76
N PRO A 24 -10.65 2.19 6.23
CA PRO A 24 -9.59 2.30 7.21
C PRO A 24 -9.98 1.60 8.51
N ASP A 25 -9.14 0.67 8.94
CA ASP A 25 -9.24 -0.06 10.19
C ASP A 25 -8.05 0.33 11.11
N PRO A 26 -8.29 1.17 12.14
CA PRO A 26 -7.26 1.60 13.07
C PRO A 26 -6.94 0.58 14.16
N SER A 27 -7.73 -0.49 14.35
CA SER A 27 -7.36 -1.53 15.32
C SER A 27 -6.22 -2.40 14.81
N VAL A 28 -5.93 -2.34 13.49
CA VAL A 28 -4.86 -3.10 12.84
C VAL A 28 -5.01 -4.59 13.13
N THR A 29 -6.25 -5.09 13.05
CA THR A 29 -6.55 -6.51 13.28
C THR A 29 -6.22 -7.31 12.02
N LEU A 30 -4.93 -7.66 11.89
CA LEU A 30 -4.36 -8.31 10.71
C LEU A 30 -4.68 -9.81 10.65
N VAL A 31 -5.06 -10.29 9.47
CA VAL A 31 -5.33 -11.71 9.19
C VAL A 31 -4.17 -12.36 8.43
N SER A 32 -3.60 -11.67 7.45
CA SER A 32 -2.49 -12.15 6.64
C SER A 32 -1.23 -12.37 7.48
N PRO A 33 -0.65 -13.58 7.48
CA PRO A 33 0.59 -13.86 8.19
C PRO A 33 1.76 -12.99 7.73
N VAL A 34 1.82 -12.67 6.42
CA VAL A 34 2.83 -11.76 5.86
C VAL A 34 2.70 -10.38 6.49
N LEU A 35 1.48 -9.82 6.54
CA LEU A 35 1.28 -8.50 7.12
C LEU A 35 1.49 -8.48 8.63
N GLN A 36 1.15 -9.56 9.34
CA GLN A 36 1.45 -9.71 10.76
C GLN A 36 2.96 -9.64 11.03
N ARG A 37 3.78 -10.34 10.21
CA ARG A 37 5.24 -10.29 10.32
C ARG A 37 5.80 -8.91 10.00
N LEU A 38 5.33 -8.27 8.92
CA LEU A 38 5.72 -6.90 8.57
C LEU A 38 5.35 -5.90 9.68
N TYR A 39 4.18 -6.07 10.31
CA TYR A 39 3.77 -5.20 11.41
C TYR A 39 4.62 -5.41 12.66
N ALA A 40 4.88 -6.67 13.02
CA ALA A 40 5.77 -7.01 14.13
C ALA A 40 7.18 -6.44 13.92
N TYR A 41 7.68 -6.50 12.69
CA TYR A 41 8.93 -5.86 12.29
C TYR A 41 8.90 -4.35 12.49
N TRP A 42 7.90 -3.65 11.95
CA TRP A 42 7.80 -2.20 12.14
C TRP A 42 7.69 -1.82 13.62
N ARG A 43 6.93 -2.59 14.42
CA ARG A 43 6.78 -2.38 15.86
C ARG A 43 8.11 -2.54 16.61
N SER A 44 8.97 -3.48 16.22
CA SER A 44 10.27 -3.64 16.84
C SER A 44 11.16 -2.42 16.62
N LYS A 45 11.08 -1.80 15.43
CA LYS A 45 11.78 -0.54 15.10
C LYS A 45 11.17 0.66 15.81
N ALA A 46 9.86 0.62 16.11
CA ALA A 46 9.13 1.66 16.82
C ALA A 46 9.22 1.55 18.36
N ALA A 47 9.92 0.55 18.91
CA ALA A 47 9.86 0.23 20.35
C ALA A 47 10.41 1.35 21.27
N VAL A 48 11.41 2.09 20.80
CA VAL A 48 12.09 3.14 21.60
C VAL A 48 11.74 4.55 21.11
N ARG A 49 11.64 4.73 19.80
CA ARG A 49 11.36 6.02 19.17
C ARG A 49 10.58 5.81 17.87
N PRO A 50 9.92 6.85 17.35
CA PRO A 50 9.33 6.80 16.02
C PRO A 50 10.36 6.31 14.98
N PRO A 51 10.03 5.27 14.19
CA PRO A 51 10.98 4.68 13.26
C PRO A 51 11.18 5.60 12.07
N ARG A 52 12.41 5.64 11.57
CA ARG A 52 12.80 6.36 10.35
C ARG A 52 13.04 5.35 9.25
N ARG A 53 13.08 5.81 8.00
CA ARG A 53 13.44 4.93 6.87
C ARG A 53 14.79 4.25 7.06
N ALA A 54 15.79 4.96 7.59
CA ALA A 54 17.12 4.40 7.81
C ALA A 54 17.15 3.23 8.82
N ASP A 55 16.11 3.08 9.66
CA ASP A 55 16.03 1.98 10.62
C ASP A 55 15.51 0.67 10.01
N LEU A 56 15.01 0.73 8.76
CA LEU A 56 14.52 -0.44 8.04
C LEU A 56 15.64 -1.07 7.21
N ASP A 57 15.97 -2.30 7.55
CA ASP A 57 16.92 -3.15 6.84
C ASP A 57 16.17 -4.23 6.03
N PRO A 58 16.28 -4.22 4.69
CA PRO A 58 15.69 -5.25 3.84
C PRO A 58 16.11 -6.69 4.21
N LEU A 59 17.31 -6.89 4.76
CA LEU A 59 17.79 -8.22 5.14
C LEU A 59 17.03 -8.78 6.34
N GLU A 60 16.62 -7.93 7.28
CA GLU A 60 15.80 -8.33 8.43
C GLU A 60 14.35 -8.64 8.02
N ILE A 61 13.85 -7.99 6.96
CA ILE A 61 12.52 -8.24 6.40
C ILE A 61 12.51 -9.60 5.66
N GLY A 62 13.62 -9.96 5.03
CA GLY A 62 13.79 -11.25 4.37
C GLY A 62 12.80 -11.46 3.22
N PRO A 63 12.24 -12.66 3.04
CA PRO A 63 11.34 -12.97 1.92
C PRO A 63 10.07 -12.10 1.85
N ASP A 64 9.61 -11.54 2.97
CA ASP A 64 8.42 -10.69 2.97
C ASP A 64 8.64 -9.36 2.23
N ILE A 65 9.89 -9.01 1.87
CA ILE A 65 10.23 -7.81 1.11
C ILE A 65 9.50 -7.74 -0.24
N HIS A 66 9.15 -8.88 -0.82
CA HIS A 66 8.42 -8.93 -2.08
C HIS A 66 6.95 -8.47 -1.95
N ASN A 67 6.43 -8.39 -0.72
CA ASN A 67 5.09 -7.86 -0.40
C ASN A 67 5.13 -6.44 0.18
N VAL A 68 6.32 -5.82 0.28
CA VAL A 68 6.49 -4.49 0.88
C VAL A 68 6.12 -3.39 -0.11
N THR A 69 5.56 -2.32 0.43
CA THR A 69 5.44 -1.04 -0.24
C THR A 69 6.13 0.07 0.55
N LEU A 70 6.69 1.04 -0.16
CA LEU A 70 7.12 2.31 0.41
C LEU A 70 6.44 3.45 -0.33
N LEU A 71 5.91 4.41 0.42
CA LEU A 71 5.29 5.61 -0.12
C LEU A 71 5.95 6.85 0.46
N ASP A 72 6.45 7.74 -0.39
CA ASP A 72 6.83 9.08 0.08
C ASP A 72 5.55 9.86 0.44
N VAL A 73 5.61 10.59 1.55
CA VAL A 73 4.57 11.52 1.99
C VAL A 73 5.11 12.94 1.87
N ARG A 74 4.38 13.79 1.15
CA ARG A 74 4.62 15.24 1.12
C ARG A 74 3.43 15.92 1.78
N HIS A 75 3.71 16.83 2.70
CA HIS A 75 2.71 17.67 3.36
C HIS A 75 2.63 19.02 2.65
N GLU A 76 1.49 19.70 2.80
CA GLU A 76 1.27 21.08 2.33
C GLU A 76 1.52 21.29 0.81
N PRO A 77 0.71 20.69 -0.07
CA PRO A 77 -0.48 19.89 0.23
C PRO A 77 -0.14 18.41 0.42
N LEU A 78 -1.05 17.66 1.06
CA LEU A 78 -0.86 16.23 1.26
C LEU A 78 -0.84 15.49 -0.10
N ARG A 79 0.27 14.83 -0.40
CA ARG A 79 0.53 14.08 -1.64
C ARG A 79 1.29 12.80 -1.33
N PHE A 80 1.04 11.78 -2.14
CA PHE A 80 1.69 10.48 -2.02
C PHE A 80 2.35 10.07 -3.33
N ARG A 81 3.52 9.45 -3.22
CA ARG A 81 4.24 8.87 -4.35
C ARG A 81 4.71 7.47 -3.99
N TRP A 82 4.43 6.50 -4.85
CA TRP A 82 4.98 5.16 -4.71
C TRP A 82 6.50 5.23 -4.87
N ARG A 83 7.24 4.84 -3.84
CA ARG A 83 8.71 4.76 -3.86
C ARG A 83 9.20 3.36 -4.16
N LEU A 84 8.48 2.35 -3.67
CA LEU A 84 8.79 0.94 -3.89
C LEU A 84 7.50 0.12 -3.86
N LEU A 85 7.40 -0.84 -4.76
CA LEU A 85 6.48 -1.97 -4.70
C LEU A 85 7.33 -3.23 -4.83
N GLY A 86 7.14 -4.18 -3.93
CA GLY A 86 7.79 -5.49 -4.02
C GLY A 86 7.37 -6.27 -5.26
N GLY A 87 8.21 -7.24 -5.68
CA GLY A 87 8.04 -7.98 -6.93
C GLY A 87 6.69 -8.67 -7.07
N GLU A 88 6.25 -9.40 -6.04
CA GLU A 88 4.94 -10.09 -6.00
C GLU A 88 3.78 -9.10 -6.22
N LEU A 89 3.90 -7.88 -5.69
CA LEU A 89 2.89 -6.85 -5.91
C LEU A 89 2.87 -6.34 -7.35
N VAL A 90 4.03 -6.18 -7.97
CA VAL A 90 4.13 -5.76 -9.37
C VAL A 90 3.49 -6.81 -10.28
N GLU A 91 3.76 -8.09 -10.01
CA GLU A 91 3.17 -9.21 -10.75
C GLU A 91 1.65 -9.29 -10.55
N ALA A 92 1.18 -9.24 -9.29
CA ALA A 92 -0.24 -9.32 -8.98
C ALA A 92 -1.05 -8.10 -9.48
N ILE A 93 -0.49 -6.89 -9.39
CA ILE A 93 -1.12 -5.66 -9.90
C ILE A 93 -1.00 -5.58 -11.44
N GLY A 94 -0.09 -6.34 -12.04
CA GLY A 94 0.18 -6.39 -13.47
C GLY A 94 0.97 -5.19 -14.01
N ARG A 95 1.55 -4.36 -13.14
CA ARG A 95 2.33 -3.18 -13.53
C ARG A 95 3.11 -2.57 -12.37
N ASN A 96 4.24 -1.96 -12.69
CA ASN A 96 5.06 -1.22 -11.74
C ASN A 96 4.62 0.24 -11.64
N MET A 97 4.22 0.67 -10.43
CA MET A 97 3.79 2.05 -10.14
C MET A 97 4.88 2.89 -9.47
N THR A 98 6.09 2.35 -9.31
CA THR A 98 7.21 3.05 -8.68
C THR A 98 7.50 4.39 -9.36
N GLY A 99 7.73 5.42 -8.55
CA GLY A 99 7.95 6.80 -8.97
C GLY A 99 6.66 7.59 -9.29
N ARG A 100 5.50 6.94 -9.36
CA ARG A 100 4.23 7.59 -9.75
C ARG A 100 3.51 8.19 -8.55
N ARG A 101 2.91 9.37 -8.76
CA ARG A 101 2.02 10.00 -7.77
C ARG A 101 0.65 9.36 -7.80
N PHE A 102 -0.08 9.43 -6.70
CA PHE A 102 -1.43 8.88 -6.63
C PHE A 102 -2.37 9.44 -7.71
N GLU A 103 -2.26 10.73 -8.03
CA GLU A 103 -3.07 11.41 -9.04
C GLU A 103 -2.75 10.94 -10.47
N ASP A 104 -1.52 10.46 -10.70
CA ASP A 104 -1.12 9.90 -11.99
C ASP A 104 -1.56 8.42 -12.14
N VAL A 105 -1.93 7.79 -11.02
CA VAL A 105 -2.26 6.38 -10.92
C VAL A 105 -3.77 6.20 -10.83
N TYR A 106 -4.46 6.89 -9.93
CA TYR A 106 -5.87 6.67 -9.62
C TYR A 106 -6.74 7.79 -10.21
N ALA A 107 -7.87 7.41 -10.82
CA ALA A 107 -8.92 8.34 -11.22
C ALA A 107 -9.95 8.54 -10.10
N HIS A 108 -10.75 9.60 -10.16
CA HIS A 108 -11.93 9.70 -9.30
C HIS A 108 -12.98 8.66 -9.69
N PRO A 109 -13.75 8.10 -8.72
CA PRO A 109 -13.71 8.41 -7.28
C PRO A 109 -12.63 7.66 -6.48
N ILE A 110 -11.96 6.67 -7.08
CA ILE A 110 -10.95 5.80 -6.40
C ILE A 110 -9.87 6.63 -5.70
N LEU A 111 -9.35 7.66 -6.36
CA LEU A 111 -8.35 8.55 -5.78
C LEU A 111 -8.78 9.09 -4.41
N ALA A 112 -10.04 9.50 -4.25
CA ALA A 112 -10.54 10.01 -2.98
C ALA A 112 -10.58 8.93 -1.89
N ASP A 113 -10.96 7.69 -2.24
CA ASP A 113 -11.02 6.59 -1.29
C ASP A 113 -9.61 6.12 -0.87
N VAL A 114 -8.67 6.02 -1.81
CA VAL A 114 -7.25 5.77 -1.52
C VAL A 114 -6.70 6.88 -0.63
N MET A 115 -6.87 8.14 -1.01
CA MET A 115 -6.39 9.29 -0.22
C MET A 115 -6.92 9.23 1.21
N ARG A 116 -8.19 8.86 1.44
CA ARG A 116 -8.77 8.73 2.79
C ARG A 116 -7.99 7.77 3.69
N VAL A 117 -7.56 6.63 3.15
CA VAL A 117 -6.82 5.61 3.91
C VAL A 117 -5.42 6.09 4.26
N PHE A 118 -4.64 6.46 3.24
CA PHE A 118 -3.23 6.80 3.43
C PHE A 118 -3.05 8.12 4.21
N SER A 119 -3.99 9.06 4.05
CA SER A 119 -4.01 10.29 4.84
C SER A 119 -4.18 10.02 6.33
N ARG A 120 -4.87 8.94 6.72
CA ARG A 120 -5.01 8.60 8.14
C ARG A 120 -3.64 8.37 8.77
N ALA A 121 -2.85 7.45 8.23
CA ALA A 121 -1.53 7.17 8.77
C ALA A 121 -0.58 8.37 8.67
N ALA A 122 -0.64 9.12 7.57
CA ALA A 122 0.20 10.30 7.36
C ALA A 122 -0.11 11.43 8.35
N LEU A 123 -1.37 11.63 8.72
CA LEU A 123 -1.80 12.73 9.57
C LEU A 123 -1.83 12.36 11.06
N THR A 124 -2.17 11.12 11.42
CA THR A 124 -2.21 10.69 12.83
C THR A 124 -0.89 10.17 13.35
N GLY A 125 0.04 9.78 12.47
CA GLY A 125 1.26 9.10 12.88
C GLY A 125 0.99 7.71 13.47
N LEU A 126 -0.17 7.11 13.19
CA LEU A 126 -0.54 5.75 13.62
C LEU A 126 -0.66 4.80 12.43
N PRO A 127 -0.33 3.51 12.60
CA PRO A 127 -0.59 2.51 11.58
C PRO A 127 -2.07 2.43 11.19
N VAL A 128 -2.34 2.10 9.94
CA VAL A 128 -3.69 1.85 9.43
C VAL A 128 -3.71 0.56 8.62
N ARG A 129 -4.69 -0.28 8.91
CA ARG A 129 -5.05 -1.42 8.07
C ARG A 129 -6.19 -1.01 7.14
N HIS A 130 -6.29 -1.65 5.99
CA HIS A 130 -7.55 -1.63 5.22
C HIS A 130 -7.69 -2.91 4.42
N VAL A 131 -8.94 -3.24 4.12
CA VAL A 131 -9.31 -4.38 3.28
C VAL A 131 -10.21 -3.91 2.15
N GLY A 132 -10.19 -4.65 1.05
CA GLY A 132 -11.09 -4.40 -0.06
C GLY A 132 -11.11 -5.52 -1.06
N THR A 133 -12.01 -5.38 -2.03
CA THR A 133 -12.00 -6.16 -3.26
C THR A 133 -11.51 -5.28 -4.40
N ALA A 134 -10.71 -5.85 -5.27
CA ALA A 134 -10.23 -5.16 -6.46
C ALA A 134 -10.08 -6.17 -7.59
N ARG A 135 -10.36 -5.70 -8.81
CA ARG A 135 -10.00 -6.42 -10.02
C ARG A 135 -8.64 -5.90 -10.47
N PHE A 136 -7.64 -6.78 -10.50
CA PHE A 136 -6.30 -6.46 -10.99
C PHE A 136 -5.98 -7.36 -12.18
N ALA A 137 -5.57 -6.74 -13.29
CA ALA A 137 -5.27 -7.42 -14.55
C ALA A 137 -6.44 -8.34 -15.03
N GLU A 138 -6.12 -9.34 -15.86
CA GLU A 138 -7.07 -10.38 -16.33
C GLU A 138 -7.48 -11.38 -15.22
N ARG A 139 -6.96 -11.21 -14.00
CA ARG A 139 -7.27 -12.10 -12.88
C ARG A 139 -8.54 -11.63 -12.18
N SER A 140 -9.49 -12.55 -12.10
CA SER A 140 -10.77 -12.42 -11.40
C SER A 140 -10.57 -11.88 -9.99
N TYR A 141 -11.48 -10.99 -9.58
CA TYR A 141 -11.59 -10.34 -8.27
C TYR A 141 -10.66 -10.91 -7.17
N LEU A 142 -9.76 -10.08 -6.66
CA LEU A 142 -8.91 -10.40 -5.51
C LEU A 142 -9.44 -9.68 -4.28
N ARG A 143 -9.61 -10.42 -3.18
CA ARG A 143 -9.66 -9.80 -1.85
C ARG A 143 -8.23 -9.40 -1.51
N TYR A 144 -8.07 -8.26 -0.86
CA TYR A 144 -6.78 -7.88 -0.35
C TYR A 144 -6.88 -7.33 1.06
N GLU A 145 -5.78 -7.49 1.77
CA GLU A 145 -5.51 -6.82 3.03
C GLU A 145 -4.24 -5.99 2.86
N SER A 146 -4.22 -4.82 3.48
CA SER A 146 -3.06 -3.95 3.42
C SER A 146 -2.84 -3.22 4.74
N LEU A 147 -1.58 -2.96 5.03
CA LEU A 147 -1.10 -2.26 6.20
C LEU A 147 -0.24 -1.08 5.75
N HIS A 148 -0.38 0.07 6.40
CA HIS A 148 0.48 1.24 6.22
C HIS A 148 0.90 1.79 7.57
N CYS A 149 2.19 1.71 7.85
CA CYS A 149 2.83 2.14 9.08
C CYS A 149 3.69 3.39 8.83
N PRO A 150 3.60 4.42 9.67
CA PRO A 150 4.32 5.67 9.44
C PRO A 150 5.82 5.55 9.74
N LEU A 151 6.61 6.28 8.95
CA LEU A 151 8.02 6.53 9.18
C LEU A 151 8.26 8.03 9.24
N PHE A 152 9.11 8.43 10.18
CA PHE A 152 9.29 9.81 10.58
C PHE A 152 10.65 10.36 10.13
N ASP A 153 10.75 11.68 10.03
CA ASP A 153 12.02 12.37 9.85
C ASP A 153 12.67 12.75 11.20
N GLY A 154 13.71 13.59 11.15
CA GLY A 154 14.38 14.12 12.34
C GLY A 154 13.52 15.04 13.19
N ALA A 155 12.51 15.68 12.59
CA ALA A 155 11.62 16.65 13.22
C ALA A 155 10.30 16.03 13.71
N GLY A 156 10.14 14.71 13.58
CA GLY A 156 8.93 13.99 14.00
C GLY A 156 7.77 14.12 13.02
N ARG A 157 8.00 14.54 11.77
CA ARG A 157 6.96 14.54 10.72
C ARG A 157 6.95 13.19 10.00
N VAL A 158 5.76 12.68 9.67
CA VAL A 158 5.60 11.49 8.82
C VAL A 158 6.03 11.84 7.40
N VAL A 159 7.14 11.26 6.93
CA VAL A 159 7.69 11.53 5.58
C VAL A 159 7.58 10.33 4.66
N MET A 160 7.29 9.16 5.20
CA MET A 160 7.13 7.94 4.43
C MET A 160 6.16 6.98 5.12
N LEU A 161 5.51 6.12 4.36
CA LEU A 161 4.74 5.00 4.88
C LEU A 161 5.44 3.69 4.46
N PHE A 162 5.73 2.84 5.43
CA PHE A 162 6.11 1.45 5.23
C PHE A 162 4.86 0.60 5.28
N GLY A 163 4.58 -0.15 4.22
CA GLY A 163 3.37 -0.92 4.15
C GLY A 163 3.58 -2.31 3.57
N GLY A 164 2.49 -3.07 3.59
CA GLY A 164 2.38 -4.34 2.91
C GLY A 164 1.02 -4.45 2.24
N LEU A 165 0.96 -5.29 1.21
CA LEU A 165 -0.27 -5.66 0.53
C LEU A 165 -0.22 -7.18 0.33
N HIS A 166 -1.32 -7.85 0.65
CA HIS A 166 -1.45 -9.29 0.45
C HIS A 166 -2.76 -9.57 -0.27
N PHE A 167 -2.72 -10.37 -1.33
CA PHE A 167 -3.87 -10.77 -2.11
C PHE A 167 -4.30 -12.18 -1.74
N GLU A 168 -5.61 -12.36 -1.64
CA GLU A 168 -6.23 -13.67 -1.54
C GLU A 168 -7.09 -13.87 -2.79
N PRO A 169 -6.98 -15.03 -3.48
CA PRO A 169 -7.94 -15.41 -4.49
C PRO A 169 -9.34 -15.39 -3.88
N LEU A 170 -10.32 -14.78 -4.56
CA LEU A 170 -11.71 -15.14 -4.26
C LEU A 170 -11.87 -16.58 -4.71
N ALA A 171 -12.16 -17.49 -3.76
CA ALA A 171 -12.58 -18.83 -4.11
C ALA A 171 -13.69 -18.71 -5.16
N SER A 172 -13.48 -19.32 -6.33
CA SER A 172 -14.53 -19.48 -7.32
C SER A 172 -15.68 -20.19 -6.60
N PHE A 173 -16.81 -19.52 -6.45
CA PHE A 173 -18.04 -20.25 -6.15
C PHE A 173 -18.35 -21.04 -7.42
N GLU A 174 -18.18 -22.37 -7.35
CA GLU A 174 -18.80 -23.29 -8.31
C GLU A 174 -20.33 -23.17 -8.26
#